data_AF-A0A7S2PZM3-F1
#
_entry.id   AF-A0A7S2PZM3-F1
#
_cell.length_a   1.000
_cell.length_b   1.000
_cell.length_c   1.000
_cell.angle_alpha   90.00
_cell.angle_beta   90.00
_cell.angle_gamma   90.00
#
_symmetry.space_group_name_H-M   'P 1'
#
loop_
_entity.id
_entity.type
_entity.pdbx_description
1 polymer ?
#
loop_
_entity_poly.entity_id
_entity_poly.type
_entity_poly.pdbx_seq_one_letter_code
_entity_poly.pdbx_strand_id
1 'polypeptide(L)'
;LAAKADPNVPATEGLFTPLEWVLAKIAYEEERDRRLNDFDTVNRLDDTSLAVRPDLKPYKEVKAVLEGAGAVVCGALEKEPTIKPDGSIKGGAPSALRAYELGPDGSYTAAAHLRSGKYDALKYEDGKLIECEYDPRTGRWDGFDEGRAIVGA
;
A
#
# COMPACT_ATOMS: atom_id res chain seq x y z
N LEU A 1 -11.40 -25.70 -8.47
CA LEU A 1 -10.55 -25.81 -7.24
C LEU A 1 -9.28 -26.65 -7.43
N ALA A 2 -8.78 -26.85 -8.67
CA ALA A 2 -7.68 -27.78 -8.96
C ALA A 2 -6.27 -27.19 -8.83
N ALA A 3 -6.09 -25.87 -8.72
CA ALA A 3 -4.77 -25.25 -8.80
C ALA A 3 -4.01 -25.11 -7.47
N LYS A 4 -4.64 -25.29 -6.29
CA LYS A 4 -4.01 -25.04 -4.97
C LYS A 4 -3.20 -23.72 -4.90
N ALA A 5 -3.54 -22.73 -5.73
CA ALA A 5 -2.85 -21.45 -5.72
C ALA A 5 -3.24 -20.73 -4.43
N ASP A 6 -2.24 -20.33 -3.67
CA ASP A 6 -2.46 -19.64 -2.41
C ASP A 6 -2.94 -18.20 -2.71
N PRO A 7 -4.17 -17.83 -2.31
CA PRO A 7 -4.75 -16.53 -2.66
C PRO A 7 -4.12 -15.36 -1.90
N ASN A 8 -3.19 -15.66 -0.97
CA ASN A 8 -2.54 -14.69 -0.10
C ASN A 8 -1.09 -14.41 -0.49
N VAL A 9 -0.63 -14.91 -1.64
CA VAL A 9 0.69 -14.54 -2.15
C VAL A 9 0.67 -13.04 -2.47
N PRO A 10 1.48 -12.21 -1.79
CA PRO A 10 1.60 -10.81 -2.14
C PRO A 10 2.17 -10.69 -3.56
N ALA A 11 1.60 -9.82 -4.38
CA ALA A 11 2.08 -9.53 -5.71
C ALA A 11 2.83 -8.18 -5.73
N THR A 12 3.86 -8.09 -6.57
CA THR A 12 4.63 -6.86 -6.90
C THR A 12 5.46 -6.28 -5.76
N GLU A 13 6.21 -5.22 -6.08
CA GLU A 13 6.90 -4.36 -5.11
C GLU A 13 5.96 -3.59 -4.18
N GLY A 14 4.63 -3.78 -4.25
CA GLY A 14 3.68 -3.16 -3.31
C GLY A 14 3.31 -4.06 -2.13
N LEU A 15 3.67 -5.35 -2.17
CA LEU A 15 3.20 -6.38 -1.24
C LEU A 15 1.66 -6.47 -1.13
N PHE A 16 0.94 -6.07 -2.16
CA PHE A 16 -0.52 -6.15 -2.19
C PHE A 16 -0.98 -7.56 -2.52
N THR A 17 -1.90 -8.10 -1.72
CA THR A 17 -2.57 -9.35 -2.08
C THR A 17 -3.56 -9.14 -3.23
N PRO A 18 -3.95 -10.20 -3.95
CA PRO A 18 -5.00 -10.13 -4.95
C PRO A 18 -6.31 -9.50 -4.42
N LEU A 19 -6.65 -9.74 -3.15
CA LEU A 19 -7.84 -9.15 -2.52
C LEU A 19 -7.69 -7.64 -2.32
N GLU A 20 -6.53 -7.16 -1.85
CA GLU A 20 -6.25 -5.73 -1.72
C GLU A 20 -6.35 -5.01 -3.05
N TRP A 21 -5.82 -5.60 -4.12
CA TRP A 21 -5.92 -5.04 -5.47
C TRP A 21 -7.36 -4.87 -5.94
N VAL A 22 -8.19 -5.88 -5.73
CA VAL A 22 -9.61 -5.84 -6.12
C VAL A 22 -10.36 -4.80 -5.30
N LEU A 23 -10.13 -4.74 -3.98
CA LEU A 23 -10.74 -3.75 -3.10
C LEU A 23 -10.32 -2.33 -3.47
N ALA A 24 -9.03 -2.10 -3.72
CA ALA A 24 -8.50 -0.80 -4.14
C ALA A 24 -9.12 -0.34 -5.46
N LYS A 25 -9.27 -1.26 -6.44
CA LYS A 25 -9.89 -0.94 -7.73
C LYS A 25 -11.37 -0.59 -7.58
N ILE A 26 -12.12 -1.36 -6.79
CA ILE A 26 -13.53 -1.05 -6.49
C ILE A 26 -13.63 0.34 -5.84
N ALA A 27 -12.84 0.58 -4.78
CA ALA A 27 -12.89 1.85 -4.04
C ALA A 27 -12.55 3.05 -4.94
N TYR A 28 -11.50 2.93 -5.77
CA TYR A 28 -11.10 3.98 -6.70
C TYR A 28 -12.21 4.32 -7.70
N GLU A 29 -12.84 3.31 -8.30
CA GLU A 29 -13.88 3.52 -9.30
C GLU A 29 -15.20 4.02 -8.66
N GLU A 30 -15.55 3.56 -7.45
CA GLU A 30 -16.71 4.07 -6.69
C GLU A 30 -16.51 5.52 -6.23
N GLU A 31 -15.30 5.90 -5.81
CA GLU A 31 -14.97 7.29 -5.49
C GLU A 31 -15.04 8.17 -6.74
N ARG A 32 -14.47 7.71 -7.86
CA ARG A 32 -14.48 8.44 -9.13
C ARG A 32 -15.92 8.68 -9.62
N ASP A 33 -16.77 7.65 -9.57
CA ASP A 33 -18.18 7.77 -9.95
C ASP A 33 -18.90 8.80 -9.07
N ARG A 34 -18.71 8.73 -7.75
CA ARG A 34 -19.32 9.68 -6.80
C ARG A 34 -18.87 11.12 -7.04
N ARG A 35 -17.61 11.34 -7.40
CA ARG A 35 -17.03 12.68 -7.57
C ARG A 35 -17.37 13.32 -8.91
N LEU A 36 -17.46 12.53 -9.98
CA LEU A 36 -17.51 13.05 -11.35
C LEU A 36 -18.86 12.89 -12.02
N ASN A 37 -19.68 11.91 -11.60
CA ASN A 37 -20.94 11.58 -12.27
C ASN A 37 -22.18 12.02 -11.49
N ASP A 38 -22.02 12.93 -10.53
CA ASP A 38 -23.14 13.57 -9.86
C ASP A 38 -23.90 14.51 -10.82
N PHE A 39 -25.23 14.52 -10.75
CA PHE A 39 -26.09 15.23 -11.72
C PHE A 39 -25.79 16.73 -11.74
N ASP A 40 -25.59 17.33 -10.57
CA ASP A 40 -25.26 18.76 -10.46
C ASP A 40 -23.84 19.05 -10.96
N THR A 41 -22.93 18.08 -10.90
CA THR A 41 -21.57 18.22 -11.40
C THR A 41 -21.55 18.19 -12.93
N VAL A 42 -22.29 17.27 -13.54
CA VAL A 42 -22.35 17.11 -15.00
C VAL A 42 -23.12 18.26 -15.66
N ASN A 43 -24.21 18.75 -15.05
CA ASN A 43 -25.00 19.86 -15.60
C ASN A 43 -24.35 21.24 -15.52
N ARG A 44 -23.26 21.39 -14.75
CA ARG A 44 -22.48 22.64 -14.70
C ARG A 44 -21.47 22.75 -15.84
N LEU A 45 -21.29 21.70 -16.65
CA LEU A 45 -20.34 21.72 -17.74
C LEU A 45 -21.00 22.36 -18.97
N ASP A 46 -20.30 23.31 -19.59
CA ASP A 46 -20.81 24.14 -20.69
C ASP A 46 -21.01 23.38 -22.01
N ASP A 47 -20.52 22.13 -22.13
CA ASP A 47 -20.58 21.30 -23.34
C ASP A 47 -21.31 19.97 -23.08
N THR A 48 -21.69 19.28 -24.15
CA THR A 48 -22.26 17.93 -24.13
C THR A 48 -21.35 16.95 -23.37
N SER A 49 -21.68 16.75 -22.11
CA SER A 49 -20.87 15.96 -21.18
C SER A 49 -21.45 14.55 -21.01
N LEU A 50 -20.57 13.54 -20.96
CA LEU A 50 -20.94 12.13 -20.83
C LEU A 50 -20.51 11.60 -19.46
N ALA A 51 -21.45 11.07 -18.70
CA ALA A 51 -21.17 10.34 -17.48
C ALA A 51 -20.78 8.89 -17.80
N VAL A 52 -19.55 8.49 -17.47
CA VAL A 52 -19.06 7.13 -17.69
C VAL A 52 -19.00 6.38 -16.37
N ARG A 53 -19.85 5.36 -16.24
CA ARG A 53 -19.87 4.48 -15.07
C ARG A 53 -19.16 3.15 -15.39
N PRO A 54 -18.06 2.82 -14.71
CA PRO A 54 -17.38 1.55 -14.89
C PRO A 54 -18.24 0.39 -14.39
N ASP A 55 -18.26 -0.73 -15.12
CA ASP A 55 -18.90 -1.96 -14.63
C ASP A 55 -18.02 -2.62 -13.55
N LEU A 56 -18.48 -2.57 -12.30
CA LEU A 56 -17.79 -3.16 -11.16
C LEU A 56 -18.23 -4.59 -10.86
N LYS A 57 -19.23 -5.12 -11.57
CA LYS A 57 -19.74 -6.48 -11.34
C LYS A 57 -18.64 -7.54 -11.42
N PRO A 58 -17.73 -7.54 -12.43
CA PRO A 58 -16.66 -8.52 -12.49
C PRO A 58 -15.74 -8.48 -11.26
N TYR A 59 -15.41 -7.28 -10.78
CA TYR A 59 -14.57 -7.12 -9.58
C TYR A 59 -15.26 -7.62 -8.31
N LYS A 60 -16.58 -7.40 -8.18
CA LYS A 60 -17.38 -7.91 -7.06
C LYS A 60 -17.46 -9.45 -7.07
N GLU A 61 -17.55 -10.05 -8.24
CA GLU A 61 -17.51 -11.51 -8.40
C GLU A 61 -16.13 -12.08 -8.03
N VAL A 62 -15.04 -11.47 -8.50
CA VAL A 62 -13.68 -11.87 -8.12
C VAL A 62 -13.46 -11.72 -6.62
N LYS A 63 -13.93 -10.62 -6.01
CA LYS A 63 -13.90 -10.43 -4.56
C LYS A 63 -14.55 -11.61 -3.83
N ALA A 64 -15.76 -11.99 -4.22
CA ALA A 64 -16.48 -13.10 -3.59
C ALA A 64 -15.73 -14.44 -3.73
N VAL A 65 -15.10 -14.69 -4.89
CA VAL A 65 -14.27 -15.88 -5.12
C VAL A 65 -13.03 -15.87 -4.21
N LEU A 66 -12.36 -14.73 -4.08
CA LEU A 66 -11.16 -14.58 -3.23
C LEU A 66 -11.51 -14.75 -1.74
N GLU A 67 -12.56 -14.09 -1.26
CA GLU A 67 -13.04 -14.22 0.11
C GLU A 67 -13.46 -15.67 0.41
N GLY A 68 -14.16 -16.33 -0.52
CA GLY A 68 -14.52 -17.75 -0.41
C GLY A 68 -13.33 -18.70 -0.40
N ALA A 69 -12.19 -18.29 -0.98
CA ALA A 69 -10.93 -19.03 -0.94
C ALA A 69 -10.08 -18.74 0.32
N GLY A 70 -10.54 -17.86 1.22
CA GLY A 70 -9.80 -17.47 2.42
C GLY A 70 -8.70 -16.43 2.16
N ALA A 71 -8.87 -15.61 1.10
CA ALA A 71 -7.98 -14.48 0.87
C ALA A 71 -8.08 -13.46 2.01
N VAL A 72 -6.95 -12.83 2.35
CA VAL A 72 -6.85 -11.79 3.37
C VAL A 72 -6.19 -10.54 2.81
N VAL A 73 -6.50 -9.41 3.43
CA VAL A 73 -5.77 -8.16 3.26
C VAL A 73 -4.42 -8.32 3.93
N CYS A 74 -3.32 -8.05 3.21
CA CYS A 74 -1.97 -8.21 3.73
C CYS A 74 -1.71 -7.25 4.90
N GLY A 75 -2.17 -6.00 4.76
CA GLY A 75 -1.88 -4.93 5.73
C GLY A 75 -0.39 -4.70 5.83
N ALA A 76 0.35 -4.85 4.73
CA ALA A 76 1.81 -4.91 4.74
C ALA A 76 2.45 -3.70 5.43
N LEU A 77 1.82 -2.52 5.39
CA LEU A 77 2.28 -1.26 5.98
C LEU A 77 1.96 -1.10 7.48
N GLU A 78 1.09 -1.94 8.04
CA GLU A 78 0.65 -1.83 9.41
C GLU A 78 1.75 -2.26 10.40
N LYS A 79 1.64 -1.81 11.66
CA LYS A 79 2.54 -2.24 12.75
C LYS A 79 2.49 -3.75 12.96
N GLU A 80 1.30 -4.33 12.80
CA GLU A 80 1.04 -5.75 12.94
C GLU A 80 0.35 -6.25 11.66
N PRO A 81 1.12 -6.54 10.59
CA PRO A 81 0.54 -6.96 9.32
C PRO A 81 -0.12 -8.34 9.46
N THR A 82 -1.22 -8.54 8.74
CA THR A 82 -1.97 -9.81 8.76
C THR A 82 -1.17 -10.95 8.15
N ILE A 83 -0.41 -10.66 7.10
CA ILE A 83 0.63 -11.53 6.54
C ILE A 83 1.97 -10.97 7.01
N LYS A 84 2.72 -11.73 7.81
CA LYS A 84 4.01 -11.29 8.34
C LYS A 84 5.13 -11.38 7.29
N PRO A 85 6.30 -10.76 7.53
CA PRO A 85 7.44 -10.85 6.61
C PRO A 85 7.90 -12.29 6.31
N ASP A 86 7.70 -13.21 7.25
CA ASP A 86 7.99 -14.65 7.10
C ASP A 86 6.88 -15.43 6.34
N GLY A 87 5.86 -14.74 5.84
CA GLY A 87 4.73 -15.31 5.11
C GLY A 87 3.70 -16.03 6.00
N SER A 88 3.83 -15.95 7.32
CA SER A 88 2.83 -16.49 8.24
C SER A 88 1.55 -15.62 8.26
N ILE A 89 0.40 -16.26 8.41
CA ILE A 89 -0.91 -15.59 8.47
C ILE A 89 -1.52 -15.87 9.84
N LYS A 90 -1.88 -14.84 10.61
CA LYS A 90 -2.56 -14.95 11.92
C LYS A 90 -1.90 -15.96 12.90
N GLY A 91 -0.57 -16.07 12.89
CA GLY A 91 0.17 -17.01 13.75
C GLY A 91 0.24 -18.45 13.23
N GLY A 92 -0.15 -18.69 11.99
CA GLY A 92 0.08 -19.95 11.28
C GLY A 92 1.56 -20.18 10.93
N ALA A 93 1.84 -21.30 10.24
CA ALA A 93 3.20 -21.61 9.82
C ALA A 93 3.75 -20.58 8.81
N PRO A 94 5.05 -20.23 8.89
CA PRO A 94 5.74 -19.46 7.87
C PRO A 94 5.62 -20.11 6.48
N SER A 95 5.64 -19.29 5.43
CA SER A 95 5.54 -19.77 4.05
C SER A 95 6.47 -18.97 3.15
N ALA A 96 7.47 -19.65 2.57
CA ALA A 96 8.40 -19.02 1.63
C ALA A 96 7.67 -18.43 0.41
N LEU A 97 6.52 -18.97 0.01
CA LEU A 97 5.73 -18.46 -1.12
C LEU A 97 5.04 -17.12 -0.82
N ARG A 98 4.80 -16.81 0.46
CA ARG A 98 4.15 -15.56 0.90
C ARG A 98 5.12 -14.59 1.55
N ALA A 99 6.33 -15.06 1.84
CA ALA A 99 7.36 -14.27 2.48
C ALA A 99 7.71 -13.08 1.58
N TYR A 100 8.04 -11.97 2.21
CA TYR A 100 8.40 -10.77 1.46
C TYR A 100 9.78 -10.97 0.87
N GLU A 101 9.90 -10.78 -0.44
CA GLU A 101 11.21 -10.80 -1.09
C GLU A 101 11.92 -9.46 -0.87
N LEU A 102 13.15 -9.58 -0.38
CA LEU A 102 14.07 -8.45 -0.25
C LEU A 102 14.59 -8.03 -1.62
N GLY A 103 14.51 -6.73 -1.90
CA GLY A 103 15.28 -6.11 -2.96
C GLY A 103 16.80 -6.29 -2.75
N PRO A 104 17.60 -6.12 -3.81
CA PRO A 104 19.06 -6.32 -3.76
C PRO A 104 19.81 -5.48 -2.72
N ASP A 105 19.20 -4.38 -2.29
CA ASP A 105 19.70 -3.43 -1.28
C ASP A 105 19.21 -3.75 0.15
N GLY A 106 18.49 -4.86 0.34
CA GLY A 106 17.87 -5.20 1.62
C GLY A 106 16.58 -4.43 1.90
N SER A 107 15.98 -3.74 0.92
CA SER A 107 14.68 -3.11 1.06
C SER A 107 13.54 -4.11 0.77
N TYR A 108 12.56 -4.22 1.66
CA TYR A 108 11.43 -5.15 1.48
C TYR A 108 10.30 -4.59 0.62
N THR A 109 10.48 -3.50 -0.15
CA THR A 109 9.51 -2.69 -0.96
C THR A 109 9.37 -1.22 -0.54
N ALA A 110 8.64 -0.39 -1.30
CA ALA A 110 8.28 1.01 -0.95
C ALA A 110 7.69 1.16 0.46
N ALA A 111 7.08 0.09 0.99
CA ALA A 111 6.62 -0.05 2.37
C ALA A 111 7.75 -0.12 3.41
N ALA A 112 8.85 -0.78 3.08
CA ALA A 112 10.07 -0.76 3.89
C ALA A 112 10.78 0.59 3.79
N HIS A 113 10.69 1.30 2.66
CA HIS A 113 11.15 2.70 2.56
C HIS A 113 10.35 3.66 3.46
N LEU A 114 9.02 3.51 3.51
CA LEU A 114 8.15 4.26 4.42
C LEU A 114 8.39 3.91 5.89
N ARG A 115 8.66 2.63 6.23
CA ARG A 115 8.94 2.17 7.61
C ARG A 115 10.37 2.38 8.07
N SER A 116 11.37 2.34 7.18
CA SER A 116 12.76 2.63 7.50
C SER A 116 13.01 4.13 7.68
N GLY A 117 11.99 4.96 7.43
CA GLY A 117 12.13 6.41 7.51
C GLY A 117 13.15 6.97 6.53
N LYS A 118 13.41 6.30 5.40
CA LYS A 118 14.21 6.86 4.29
C LYS A 118 13.37 7.89 3.53
N TYR A 119 12.84 8.87 4.24
CA TYR A 119 12.98 10.22 3.72
C TYR A 119 14.44 10.58 3.92
N ASP A 120 15.03 11.36 3.02
CA ASP A 120 16.23 12.10 3.40
C ASP A 120 15.82 12.91 4.63
N ALA A 121 16.29 12.52 5.81
CA ALA A 121 16.04 13.30 7.01
C ALA A 121 16.82 14.59 6.77
N LEU A 122 16.14 15.65 6.37
CA LEU A 122 16.78 16.91 6.03
C LEU A 122 16.86 17.77 7.28
N LYS A 123 18.07 18.15 7.69
CA LYS A 123 18.28 19.21 8.69
C LYS A 123 18.43 20.55 7.98
N TYR A 124 17.91 21.60 8.61
CA TYR A 124 18.10 22.96 8.14
C TYR A 124 19.31 23.58 8.85
N GLU A 125 20.39 23.80 8.10
CA GLU A 125 21.66 24.33 8.59
C GLU A 125 22.20 25.35 7.57
N ASP A 126 22.70 26.50 8.05
CA ASP A 126 23.26 27.57 7.22
C ASP A 126 22.37 28.03 6.03
N GLY A 127 21.05 28.03 6.23
CA GLY A 127 20.08 28.49 5.23
C GLY A 127 19.82 27.49 4.11
N LYS A 128 20.19 26.21 4.27
CA LYS A 128 19.95 25.13 3.30
C LYS A 128 19.47 23.86 3.99
N LEU A 129 18.82 22.99 3.22
CA LEU A 129 18.47 21.64 3.64
C LEU A 129 19.66 20.71 3.33
N ILE A 130 20.11 19.96 4.33
CA ILE A 130 21.22 19.01 4.26
C ILE A 130 20.72 17.62 4.68
N GLU A 131 21.11 16.58 3.95
CA GLU A 131 20.80 15.18 4.26
C GLU A 131 21.48 14.73 5.55
N CYS A 132 20.72 14.11 6.46
CA CYS A 132 21.22 13.47 7.67
C CYS A 132 21.66 12.03 7.36
N GLU A 133 22.70 11.55 8.03
CA GLU A 133 23.19 10.18 7.89
C GLU A 133 22.48 9.23 8.89
N TYR A 134 22.11 8.03 8.42
CA TYR A 134 21.51 6.99 9.26
C TYR A 134 22.60 6.11 9.90
N ASP A 135 22.62 6.02 11.23
CA ASP A 135 23.49 5.08 11.94
C ASP A 135 22.77 3.74 12.20
N PRO A 136 23.15 2.65 11.50
CA PRO A 136 22.51 1.35 11.65
C PRO A 136 22.80 0.67 13.00
N ARG A 137 23.78 1.14 13.78
CA ARG A 137 24.10 0.54 15.10
C ARG A 137 23.19 1.05 16.21
N THR A 138 22.80 2.32 16.13
CA THR A 138 21.97 2.97 17.14
C THR A 138 20.51 3.08 16.71
N GLY A 139 20.21 2.88 15.42
CA GLY A 139 18.87 3.01 14.87
C GLY A 139 18.38 4.46 14.84
N ARG A 140 19.30 5.43 14.83
CA ARG A 140 19.02 6.86 14.88
C ARG A 140 19.65 7.58 13.69
N TRP A 141 19.10 8.73 13.34
CA TRP A 141 19.66 9.65 12.35
C TRP A 141 20.55 10.66 13.06
N ASP A 142 21.82 10.75 12.66
CA ASP A 142 22.75 11.71 13.23
C ASP A 142 22.36 13.13 12.81
N GLY A 143 22.05 13.97 13.81
CA GLY A 143 21.58 15.35 13.59
C GLY A 143 20.07 15.53 13.46
N PHE A 144 19.26 14.47 13.62
CA PHE A 144 17.80 14.56 13.70
C PHE A 144 17.34 14.66 15.16
N ASP A 145 16.76 15.80 15.55
CA ASP A 145 16.18 16.01 16.88
C ASP A 145 14.65 15.89 16.79
N GLU A 146 14.09 14.78 17.29
CA GLU A 146 12.65 14.45 17.23
C GLU A 146 11.77 15.56 17.81
N GLY A 147 12.30 16.41 18.71
CA GLY A 147 11.58 17.54 19.31
C GLY A 147 11.36 18.75 18.40
N ARG A 148 11.93 18.78 17.18
CA ARG A 148 11.85 19.92 16.24
C ARG A 148 11.29 19.55 14.85
N ALA A 149 10.77 18.35 14.67
CA ALA A 149 10.27 17.91 13.37
C ALA A 149 9.07 18.76 12.93
N ILE A 150 9.23 19.49 11.81
CA ILE A 150 8.10 19.98 11.03
C ILE A 150 7.59 18.78 10.25
N VAL A 151 6.63 18.06 10.82
CA VAL A 151 5.85 17.09 10.07
C VAL A 151 4.98 17.90 9.13
N GLY A 152 5.33 17.90 7.83
CA GLY A 152 4.52 18.54 6.80
C GLY A 152 3.11 17.96 6.82
N ALA A 153 2.12 18.84 7.04
CA ALA A 153 0.69 18.52 7.07
C ALA A 153 0.15 18.15 5.69
#